data_AF-A0AAV2HSA8-F1
#
_entry.id   AF-A0AAV2HSA8-F1
#
_cell.length_a   1.000
_cell.length_b   1.000
_cell.length_c   1.000
_cell.angle_alpha   90.00
_cell.angle_beta   90.00
_cell.angle_gamma   90.00
#
_symmetry.space_group_name_H-M   'P 1'
#
loop_
_entity.id
_entity.type
_entity.pdbx_description
1 polymer ?
#
loop_
_entity_poly.entity_id
_entity_poly.type
_entity_poly.pdbx_seq_one_letter_code
_entity_poly.pdbx_strand_id
1 'polypeptide(L)'
;MALPGFRLEFLMSERNQQDTFADFDKMTERLVDEILSYMETFGFDITRISFVGHSLGNIIIRSTLSHPKMVHLLPKLYTLLSLSGPHLGTLYNTSGLVNMGMWFMQKWKKSGSLLQLSLKDQTDLRQTFLYRLSQKPVLQHFKHVLLVGSHQDRYIPYHSSRIEICRAAQKDTSTTGAVYREMVQNILEPIIQSPHCTLIRYDVFHALPSTANTMIGRAAHIAVLDSEIFIEKFLTVTGLKYFQ
;
A
#
# COMPACT_ATOMS: atom_id res chain seq x y z
N MET A 1 -18.01 5.82 15.80
CA MET A 1 -18.74 4.65 16.34
C MET A 1 -17.77 3.48 16.48
N ALA A 2 -17.44 3.09 17.70
CA ALA A 2 -16.71 1.84 17.95
C ALA A 2 -17.67 0.65 17.76
N LEU A 3 -17.18 -0.47 17.23
CA LEU A 3 -17.97 -1.69 16.99
C LEU A 3 -18.47 -2.25 18.34
N PRO A 4 -19.78 -2.12 18.67
CA PRO A 4 -20.28 -2.55 19.96
C PRO A 4 -20.11 -4.07 20.12
N GLY A 5 -19.52 -4.51 21.22
CA GLY A 5 -19.31 -5.93 21.52
C GLY A 5 -17.95 -6.52 21.11
N PHE A 6 -17.06 -5.73 20.49
CA PHE A 6 -15.69 -6.15 20.22
C PHE A 6 -14.68 -5.35 21.06
N ARG A 7 -13.70 -6.04 21.66
CA ARG A 7 -12.53 -5.39 22.27
C ARG A 7 -11.56 -5.02 21.15
N LEU A 8 -11.59 -3.75 20.74
CA LEU A 8 -10.70 -3.20 19.72
C LEU A 8 -9.49 -2.56 20.39
N GLU A 9 -8.31 -2.92 19.92
CA GLU A 9 -7.02 -2.38 20.36
C GLU A 9 -6.33 -1.80 19.13
N PHE A 10 -5.73 -0.62 19.28
CA PHE A 10 -5.15 0.13 18.17
C PHE A 10 -3.65 0.32 18.38
N LEU A 11 -2.87 -0.21 17.43
CA LEU A 11 -1.46 0.11 17.29
C LEU A 11 -1.29 1.15 16.17
N MET A 12 -1.04 2.40 16.56
CA MET A 12 -0.65 3.46 15.63
C MET A 12 0.87 3.42 15.46
N SER A 13 1.34 2.79 14.38
CA SER A 13 2.78 2.56 14.15
C SER A 13 3.57 3.88 14.10
N GLU A 14 4.64 3.98 14.88
CA GLU A 14 5.50 5.18 14.94
C GLU A 14 6.96 4.92 14.55
N ARG A 15 7.40 3.64 14.54
CA ARG A 15 8.83 3.30 14.39
C ARG A 15 9.48 3.77 13.08
N ASN A 16 8.69 4.03 12.05
CA ASN A 16 9.18 4.51 10.75
C ASN A 16 9.03 6.04 10.55
N GLN A 17 8.42 6.77 11.49
CA GLN A 17 8.16 8.22 11.33
C GLN A 17 9.45 9.05 11.22
N GLN A 18 10.49 8.69 11.97
CA GLN A 18 11.73 9.47 12.05
C GLN A 18 12.69 9.22 10.88
N ASP A 19 12.49 8.16 10.10
CA ASP A 19 13.38 7.77 9.02
C ASP A 19 12.65 7.02 7.90
N THR A 20 11.87 7.78 7.13
CA THR A 20 11.13 7.30 5.96
C THR A 20 12.01 7.15 4.71
N PHE A 21 13.29 7.55 4.79
CA PHE A 21 14.23 7.49 3.66
C PHE A 21 15.02 6.19 3.58
N ALA A 22 15.00 5.39 4.65
CA ALA A 22 15.47 4.02 4.66
C ALA A 22 14.85 3.17 3.54
N ASP A 23 15.48 2.04 3.23
CA ASP A 23 14.87 1.02 2.38
C ASP A 23 13.72 0.30 3.08
N PHE A 24 12.88 -0.38 2.29
CA PHE A 24 11.75 -1.13 2.80
C PHE A 24 12.17 -2.31 3.66
N ASP A 25 13.34 -2.90 3.43
CA ASP A 25 13.86 -3.98 4.27
C ASP A 25 14.02 -3.50 5.71
N LYS A 26 14.66 -2.35 5.94
CA LYS A 26 14.81 -1.77 7.27
C LYS A 26 13.48 -1.34 7.89
N MET A 27 12.60 -0.74 7.09
CA MET A 27 11.27 -0.34 7.57
C MET A 27 10.39 -1.53 7.93
N THR A 28 10.58 -2.67 7.26
CA THR A 28 9.92 -3.95 7.54
C THR A 28 10.31 -4.47 8.90
N GLU A 29 11.62 -4.57 9.19
CA GLU A 29 12.12 -5.04 10.49
C GLU A 29 11.56 -4.19 11.64
N ARG A 30 11.57 -2.85 11.49
CA ARG A 30 11.02 -1.92 12.48
C ARG A 30 9.55 -2.18 12.79
N LEU A 31 8.72 -2.43 11.77
CA LEU A 31 7.29 -2.69 11.96
C LEU A 31 7.04 -4.10 12.51
N VAL A 32 7.82 -5.10 12.09
CA VAL A 32 7.77 -6.46 12.66
C VAL A 32 8.02 -6.41 14.16
N ASP A 33 9.11 -5.77 14.59
CA ASP A 33 9.48 -5.68 16.00
C ASP A 33 8.46 -4.87 16.81
N GLU A 34 7.88 -3.81 16.23
CA GLU A 34 6.82 -3.02 16.87
C GLU A 34 5.55 -3.84 17.13
N ILE A 35 5.07 -4.58 16.13
CA ILE A 35 3.86 -5.40 16.27
C ILE A 35 4.07 -6.49 17.32
N LEU A 36 5.20 -7.21 17.27
CA LEU A 36 5.48 -8.29 18.21
C LEU A 36 5.64 -7.75 19.64
N SER A 37 6.36 -6.64 19.81
CA SER A 37 6.53 -6.00 21.12
C SER A 37 5.19 -5.53 21.70
N TYR A 38 4.31 -4.98 20.86
CA TYR A 38 2.96 -4.57 21.27
C TYR A 38 2.14 -5.77 21.72
N MET A 39 2.16 -6.87 20.95
CA MET A 39 1.45 -8.10 21.30
C MET A 39 1.93 -8.72 22.61
N GLU A 40 3.25 -8.78 22.82
CA GLU A 40 3.86 -9.30 24.04
C GLU A 40 3.50 -8.46 25.28
N THR A 41 3.51 -7.14 25.15
CA THR A 41 3.26 -6.20 26.26
C THR A 41 1.84 -6.34 26.83
N PHE A 42 0.85 -6.54 25.97
CA PHE A 42 -0.56 -6.52 26.36
C PHE A 42 -1.21 -7.89 26.48
N GLY A 43 -0.52 -8.97 26.09
CA GLY A 43 -0.96 -10.36 26.32
C GLY A 43 -2.31 -10.70 25.66
N PHE A 44 -2.59 -10.13 24.50
CA PHE A 44 -3.89 -10.28 23.84
C PHE A 44 -4.13 -11.68 23.29
N ASP A 45 -5.31 -12.24 23.53
CA ASP A 45 -5.85 -13.34 22.72
C ASP A 45 -6.41 -12.79 21.40
N ILE A 46 -5.51 -12.54 20.46
CA ILE A 46 -5.86 -11.93 19.18
C ILE A 46 -6.59 -12.96 18.31
N THR A 47 -7.84 -12.66 17.98
CA THR A 47 -8.65 -13.46 17.06
C THR A 47 -8.65 -12.90 15.64
N ARG A 48 -8.46 -11.58 15.49
CA ARG A 48 -8.47 -10.87 14.20
C ARG A 48 -7.48 -9.71 14.21
N ILE A 49 -6.80 -9.51 13.08
CA ILE A 49 -5.89 -8.38 12.85
C ILE A 49 -6.31 -7.70 11.55
N SER A 50 -6.51 -6.38 11.61
CA SER A 50 -6.73 -5.56 10.43
C SER A 50 -5.63 -4.52 10.30
N PHE A 51 -5.24 -4.23 9.06
CA PHE A 51 -4.24 -3.24 8.74
C PHE A 51 -4.87 -2.10 7.93
N VAL A 52 -4.51 -0.86 8.29
CA VAL A 52 -4.83 0.32 7.50
C VAL A 52 -3.50 0.92 7.05
N GLY A 53 -3.27 0.92 5.74
CA GLY A 53 -2.04 1.43 5.14
C GLY A 53 -2.31 2.64 4.27
N HIS A 54 -1.51 3.69 4.42
CA HIS A 54 -1.48 4.80 3.48
C HIS A 54 -0.14 4.86 2.76
N SER A 55 -0.16 5.13 1.45
CA SER A 55 1.04 5.35 0.64
C SER A 55 2.06 4.22 0.86
N LEU A 56 3.32 4.54 1.21
CA LEU A 56 4.40 3.59 1.50
C LEU A 56 4.05 2.56 2.58
N GLY A 57 3.19 2.91 3.55
CA GLY A 57 2.76 2.01 4.62
C GLY A 57 2.18 0.71 4.08
N ASN A 58 1.53 0.74 2.91
CA ASN A 58 1.01 -0.45 2.24
C ASN A 58 2.10 -1.43 1.81
N ILE A 59 3.25 -0.93 1.35
CA ILE A 59 4.39 -1.76 0.96
C ILE A 59 5.06 -2.33 2.19
N ILE A 60 5.21 -1.52 3.24
CA ILE A 60 5.76 -1.96 4.52
C ILE A 60 4.88 -3.07 5.10
N ILE A 61 3.55 -2.90 5.16
CA ILE A 61 2.61 -3.93 5.62
C ILE A 61 2.77 -5.24 4.83
N ARG A 62 2.75 -5.18 3.49
CA ARG A 62 2.92 -6.38 2.67
C ARG A 62 4.25 -7.07 2.94
N SER A 63 5.33 -6.31 3.07
CA SER A 63 6.66 -6.83 3.36
C SER A 63 6.72 -7.46 4.76
N THR A 64 6.18 -6.80 5.78
CA THR A 64 6.03 -7.28 7.16
C THR A 64 5.28 -8.60 7.20
N LEU A 65 4.14 -8.72 6.52
CA LEU A 65 3.38 -9.98 6.50
C LEU A 65 4.12 -11.12 5.79
N SER A 66 5.10 -10.80 4.94
CA SER A 66 5.95 -11.80 4.31
C SER A 66 7.14 -12.24 5.17
N HIS A 67 7.34 -11.60 6.33
CA HIS A 67 8.44 -11.87 7.23
C HIS A 67 8.20 -13.17 8.03
N PRO A 68 9.21 -14.04 8.21
CA PRO A 68 9.03 -15.33 8.89
C PRO A 68 8.43 -15.23 10.30
N LYS A 69 8.80 -14.20 11.07
CA LYS A 69 8.24 -13.95 12.41
C LYS A 69 6.73 -13.69 12.38
N MET A 70 6.14 -13.27 11.26
CA MET A 70 4.72 -12.92 11.15
C MET A 70 3.82 -14.07 10.68
N VAL A 71 4.40 -15.22 10.27
CA VAL A 71 3.65 -16.36 9.70
C VAL A 71 2.52 -16.84 10.59
N HIS A 72 2.73 -16.88 11.91
CA HIS A 72 1.74 -17.31 12.90
C HIS A 72 0.51 -16.37 12.99
N LEU A 73 0.59 -15.16 12.45
CA LEU A 73 -0.49 -14.17 12.42
C LEU A 73 -1.29 -14.19 11.13
N LEU A 74 -0.79 -14.81 10.05
CA LEU A 74 -1.47 -14.87 8.76
C LEU A 74 -2.89 -15.45 8.85
N PRO A 75 -3.16 -16.53 9.62
CA PRO A 75 -4.53 -17.05 9.78
C PRO A 75 -5.50 -16.10 10.50
N LYS A 76 -4.99 -15.07 11.17
CA LYS A 76 -5.77 -14.08 11.93
C LYS A 76 -6.06 -12.82 11.12
N LEU A 77 -5.57 -12.71 9.88
CA LEU A 77 -5.73 -11.52 9.06
C LEU A 77 -7.19 -11.37 8.61
N TYR A 78 -7.76 -10.19 8.88
CA TYR A 78 -9.15 -9.91 8.61
C TYR A 78 -9.29 -8.91 7.47
N THR A 79 -8.89 -7.65 7.68
CA THR A 79 -9.08 -6.60 6.67
C THR A 79 -7.80 -5.82 6.41
N LEU A 80 -7.44 -5.67 5.14
CA LEU A 80 -6.49 -4.67 4.67
C LEU A 80 -7.27 -3.53 4.03
N LEU A 81 -7.18 -2.33 4.60
CA LEU A 81 -7.61 -1.09 3.95
C LEU A 81 -6.37 -0.37 3.40
N SER A 82 -6.22 -0.42 2.09
CA SER A 82 -5.12 0.20 1.37
C SER A 82 -5.54 1.53 0.74
N LEU A 83 -5.02 2.62 1.29
CA LEU A 83 -5.26 3.99 0.83
C LEU A 83 -4.08 4.45 -0.01
N SER A 84 -4.29 4.66 -1.32
CA SER A 84 -3.25 5.13 -2.27
C SER A 84 -1.94 4.32 -2.20
N GLY A 85 -2.00 2.99 -2.10
CA GLY A 85 -0.81 2.14 -1.98
C GLY A 85 -0.06 1.94 -3.31
N PRO A 86 1.24 2.24 -3.45
CA PRO A 86 1.98 2.02 -4.69
C PRO A 86 2.37 0.54 -4.90
N HIS A 87 1.40 -0.38 -4.89
CA HIS A 87 1.61 -1.84 -4.90
C HIS A 87 2.41 -2.37 -6.10
N LEU A 88 2.40 -1.65 -7.22
CA LEU A 88 3.12 -1.93 -8.47
C LEU A 88 4.18 -0.85 -8.76
N GLY A 89 4.45 0.02 -7.79
CA GLY A 89 5.47 1.05 -7.87
C GLY A 89 5.00 2.29 -8.59
N THR A 90 5.95 2.97 -9.23
CA THR A 90 5.73 4.25 -9.92
C THR A 90 5.84 4.15 -11.44
N LEU A 91 5.92 2.93 -11.98
CA LEU A 91 5.95 2.69 -13.41
C LEU A 91 4.63 3.12 -14.07
N TYR A 92 4.72 3.53 -15.34
CA TYR A 92 3.57 3.98 -16.14
C TYR A 92 2.73 5.06 -15.47
N ASN A 93 3.36 5.95 -14.70
CA ASN A 93 2.67 7.13 -14.17
C ASN A 93 2.29 8.05 -15.35
N THR A 94 1.00 8.25 -15.57
CA THR A 94 0.45 9.08 -16.65
C THR A 94 0.55 10.58 -16.37
N SER A 95 1.03 10.96 -15.18
CA SER A 95 1.33 12.34 -14.81
C SER A 95 2.60 12.81 -15.55
N GLY A 96 2.42 13.24 -16.79
CA GLY A 96 3.49 13.81 -17.61
C GLY A 96 4.30 14.86 -16.82
N LEU A 97 5.62 14.76 -16.91
CA LEU A 97 6.59 15.71 -16.37
C LEU A 97 6.19 16.29 -15.00
N VAL A 98 6.21 15.45 -13.97
CA VAL A 98 6.33 16.04 -12.64
C VAL A 98 7.66 16.79 -12.63
N ASN A 99 7.56 18.13 -12.60
CA ASN A 99 8.59 19.10 -12.24
C ASN A 99 9.24 18.69 -10.91
N MET A 100 10.07 17.66 -10.95
CA MET A 100 10.92 17.25 -9.85
C MET A 100 12.09 18.21 -9.87
N GLY A 101 11.97 19.31 -9.11
CA GLY A 101 13.07 20.22 -8.89
C GLY A 101 14.32 19.46 -8.42
N MET A 102 15.50 20.03 -8.68
CA MET A 102 16.81 19.41 -8.37
C MET A 102 16.92 18.90 -6.91
N TRP A 103 16.21 19.52 -5.96
CA TRP A 103 16.15 19.08 -4.56
C TRP A 103 15.42 17.73 -4.37
N PHE A 104 14.33 17.48 -5.10
CA PHE A 104 13.61 16.20 -5.05
C PHE A 104 14.45 15.09 -5.69
N MET A 105 15.16 15.38 -6.80
CA MET A 105 16.07 14.41 -7.42
C MET A 105 17.27 14.05 -6.52
N GLN A 106 17.80 15.01 -5.76
CA GLN A 106 18.87 14.74 -4.78
C GLN A 106 18.41 13.86 -3.62
N LYS A 107 17.18 14.06 -3.11
CA LYS A 107 16.57 13.17 -2.11
C LYS A 107 16.20 11.79 -2.70
N TRP A 108 15.73 11.74 -3.95
CA TRP A 108 15.38 10.50 -4.64
C TRP A 108 16.59 9.57 -4.78
N LYS A 109 17.76 10.12 -5.15
CA LYS A 109 19.03 9.36 -5.22
C LYS A 109 19.55 8.88 -3.85
N LYS A 110 19.09 9.48 -2.75
CA LYS A 110 19.49 9.13 -1.38
C LYS A 110 18.45 8.28 -0.64
N SER A 111 17.31 8.00 -1.26
CA SER A 111 16.20 7.29 -0.61
C SER A 111 16.11 5.87 -1.13
N GLY A 112 16.37 4.89 -0.27
CA GLY A 112 16.30 3.47 -0.62
C GLY A 112 14.89 3.08 -1.07
N SER A 113 13.87 3.48 -0.31
CA SER A 113 12.47 3.20 -0.61
C SER A 113 11.99 3.79 -1.94
N LEU A 114 12.43 4.99 -2.32
CA LEU A 114 12.06 5.59 -3.61
C LEU A 114 12.74 4.89 -4.80
N LEU A 115 13.99 4.45 -4.64
CA LEU A 115 14.66 3.61 -5.63
C LEU A 115 13.92 2.28 -5.81
N GLN A 116 13.56 1.62 -4.71
CA GLN A 116 12.78 0.36 -4.71
C GLN A 116 11.38 0.52 -5.34
N LEU A 117 10.68 1.64 -5.09
CA LEU A 117 9.39 1.94 -5.73
C LEU A 117 9.48 2.20 -7.24
N SER A 118 10.64 2.61 -7.71
CA SER A 118 10.90 2.88 -9.13
C SER A 118 11.55 1.71 -9.87
N LEU A 119 11.75 0.58 -9.18
CA LEU A 119 12.48 -0.59 -9.67
C LEU A 119 13.91 -0.24 -10.14
N LYS A 120 14.59 0.65 -9.40
CA LYS A 120 15.96 1.12 -9.69
C LYS A 120 16.97 0.76 -8.60
N ASP A 121 16.58 -0.05 -7.63
CA ASP A 121 17.44 -0.58 -6.57
C ASP A 121 18.34 -1.73 -7.07
N GLN A 122 18.03 -2.31 -8.23
CA GLN A 122 18.80 -3.37 -8.87
C GLN A 122 18.87 -3.17 -10.39
N THR A 123 19.90 -3.73 -11.02
CA THR A 123 20.06 -3.71 -12.50
C THR A 123 19.08 -4.67 -13.18
N ASP A 124 18.94 -5.88 -12.63
CA ASP A 124 17.91 -6.82 -13.07
C ASP A 124 16.59 -6.49 -12.38
N LEU A 125 15.58 -6.13 -13.17
CA LEU A 125 14.24 -5.80 -12.71
C LEU A 125 13.62 -6.92 -11.86
N ARG A 126 13.92 -8.19 -12.14
CA ARG A 126 13.40 -9.33 -11.36
C ARG A 126 14.12 -9.52 -10.02
N GLN A 127 15.21 -8.81 -9.78
CA GLN A 127 15.88 -8.78 -8.48
C GLN A 127 15.47 -7.57 -7.62
N THR A 128 14.77 -6.60 -8.21
CA THR A 128 14.27 -5.42 -7.48
C THR A 128 13.39 -5.84 -6.31
N PHE A 129 13.44 -5.06 -5.23
CA PHE A 129 12.66 -5.33 -4.02
C PHE A 129 11.18 -5.54 -4.33
N LEU A 130 10.57 -4.65 -5.12
CA LEU A 130 9.14 -4.67 -5.36
C LEU A 130 8.71 -5.87 -6.21
N TYR A 131 9.54 -6.29 -7.17
CA TYR A 131 9.29 -7.53 -7.92
C TYR A 131 9.35 -8.74 -6.98
N ARG A 132 10.41 -8.88 -6.17
CA ARG A 132 10.53 -9.99 -5.22
C ARG A 132 9.39 -10.00 -4.20
N LEU A 133 8.92 -8.83 -3.75
CA LEU A 133 7.76 -8.71 -2.88
C LEU A 133 6.46 -9.11 -3.58
N SER A 134 6.32 -8.87 -4.89
CA SER A 134 5.14 -9.32 -5.65
C SER A 134 4.99 -10.84 -5.62
N GLN A 135 6.10 -11.58 -5.60
CA GLN A 135 6.14 -13.05 -5.56
C GLN A 135 5.83 -13.63 -4.19
N LYS A 136 5.62 -12.80 -3.16
CA LYS A 136 5.28 -13.26 -1.81
C LYS A 136 3.77 -13.11 -1.58
N PRO A 137 2.99 -14.20 -1.74
CA PRO A 137 1.54 -14.12 -1.63
C PRO A 137 1.14 -13.97 -0.16
N VAL A 138 0.76 -12.76 0.25
CA VAL A 138 0.31 -12.47 1.63
C VAL A 138 -1.12 -11.96 1.69
N LEU A 139 -1.62 -11.37 0.59
CA LEU A 139 -2.90 -10.67 0.59
C LEU A 139 -4.11 -11.62 0.61
N GLN A 140 -3.96 -12.82 0.08
CA GLN A 140 -5.01 -13.85 0.06
C GLN A 140 -5.37 -14.40 1.44
N HIS A 141 -4.55 -14.13 2.45
CA HIS A 141 -4.82 -14.50 3.85
C HIS A 141 -5.82 -13.57 4.52
N PHE A 142 -6.03 -12.36 4.00
CA PHE A 142 -7.09 -11.49 4.49
C PHE A 142 -8.46 -11.98 4.05
N LYS A 143 -9.46 -11.84 4.92
CA LYS A 143 -10.86 -11.98 4.52
C LYS A 143 -11.28 -10.89 3.53
N HIS A 144 -10.79 -9.65 3.74
CA HIS A 144 -11.12 -8.50 2.91
C HIS A 144 -9.88 -7.68 2.53
N VAL A 145 -9.70 -7.43 1.24
CA VAL A 145 -8.68 -6.52 0.69
C VAL A 145 -9.39 -5.36 0.02
N LEU A 146 -9.34 -4.18 0.64
CA LEU A 146 -9.97 -2.96 0.14
C LEU A 146 -8.86 -2.07 -0.44
N LEU A 147 -8.88 -1.86 -1.75
CA LEU A 147 -7.94 -1.00 -2.45
C LEU A 147 -8.63 0.29 -2.85
N VAL A 148 -8.15 1.41 -2.33
CA VAL A 148 -8.72 2.74 -2.55
C VAL A 148 -7.73 3.56 -3.37
N GLY A 149 -8.18 3.98 -4.55
CA GLY A 149 -7.39 4.79 -5.48
C GLY A 149 -8.14 6.02 -5.96
N SER A 150 -7.41 7.05 -6.37
CA SER A 150 -7.98 8.24 -7.00
C SER A 150 -7.25 8.58 -8.27
N HIS A 151 -7.99 8.87 -9.35
CA HIS A 151 -7.41 9.40 -10.59
C HIS A 151 -6.78 10.80 -10.42
N GLN A 152 -7.07 11.49 -9.31
CA GLN A 152 -6.50 12.79 -8.98
C GLN A 152 -5.15 12.68 -8.26
N ASP A 153 -4.79 11.50 -7.75
CA ASP A 153 -3.48 11.24 -7.17
C ASP A 153 -2.42 11.24 -8.28
N ARG A 154 -1.48 12.19 -8.19
CA ARG A 154 -0.37 12.33 -9.16
C ARG A 154 0.94 11.74 -8.67
N TYR A 155 1.00 11.33 -7.41
CA TYR A 155 2.17 10.68 -6.82
C TYR A 155 2.14 9.19 -7.09
N ILE A 156 0.99 8.56 -6.88
CA ILE A 156 0.81 7.12 -7.01
C ILE A 156 -0.02 6.85 -8.26
N PRO A 157 0.48 6.05 -9.21
CA PRO A 157 -0.32 5.68 -10.37
C PRO A 157 -1.61 5.00 -9.94
N TYR A 158 -2.74 5.44 -10.50
CA TYR A 158 -4.06 4.91 -10.18
C TYR A 158 -4.13 3.39 -10.25
N HIS A 159 -3.61 2.82 -11.35
CA HIS A 159 -3.55 1.39 -11.57
C HIS A 159 -2.71 0.65 -10.51
N SER A 160 -1.65 1.29 -9.99
CA SER A 160 -0.85 0.74 -8.91
C SER A 160 -1.61 0.73 -7.59
N SER A 161 -2.36 1.78 -7.28
CA SER A 161 -3.20 1.87 -6.06
C SER A 161 -4.24 0.75 -5.95
N ARG A 162 -4.70 0.27 -7.11
CA ARG A 162 -5.74 -0.74 -7.23
C ARG A 162 -5.22 -2.12 -7.65
N ILE A 163 -3.92 -2.29 -7.83
CA ILE A 163 -3.30 -3.51 -8.36
C ILE A 163 -4.01 -3.91 -9.66
N GLU A 164 -3.87 -3.08 -10.68
CA GLU A 164 -4.49 -3.25 -11.99
C GLU A 164 -3.45 -3.10 -13.10
N ILE A 165 -3.68 -3.83 -14.19
CA ILE A 165 -2.89 -3.66 -15.41
C ILE A 165 -3.37 -2.40 -16.15
N CYS A 166 -2.44 -1.51 -16.51
CA CYS A 166 -2.78 -0.33 -17.30
C CYS A 166 -2.59 -0.58 -18.81
N ARG A 167 -3.28 0.22 -19.64
CA ARG A 167 -3.22 0.11 -21.10
C ARG A 167 -1.79 0.27 -21.66
N ALA A 168 -0.98 1.13 -21.03
CA ALA A 168 0.42 1.32 -21.42
C ALA A 168 1.22 0.02 -21.21
N ALA A 169 1.12 -0.59 -20.03
CA ALA A 169 1.77 -1.85 -19.72
C ALA A 169 1.25 -3.03 -20.57
N GLN A 170 -0.02 -3.03 -21.00
CA GLN A 170 -0.54 -4.06 -21.91
C GLN A 170 0.13 -4.02 -23.30
N LYS A 171 0.44 -2.82 -23.79
CA LYS A 171 1.04 -2.61 -25.11
C LYS A 171 2.57 -2.65 -25.09
N ASP A 172 3.17 -2.60 -23.90
CA ASP A 172 4.62 -2.58 -23.73
C ASP A 172 5.21 -3.99 -23.88
N THR A 173 5.91 -4.21 -24.98
CA THR A 173 6.59 -5.48 -25.30
C THR A 173 8.01 -5.57 -24.73
N SER A 174 8.48 -4.55 -24.01
CA SER A 174 9.80 -4.56 -23.36
C SER A 174 9.84 -5.47 -22.13
N THR A 175 11.05 -5.71 -21.62
CA THR A 175 11.26 -6.39 -20.33
C THR A 175 10.51 -5.70 -19.20
N THR A 176 10.46 -4.36 -19.18
CA THR A 176 9.72 -3.60 -18.16
C THR A 176 8.22 -3.91 -18.21
N GLY A 177 7.63 -3.98 -19.41
CA GLY A 177 6.24 -4.38 -19.59
C GLY A 177 5.97 -5.80 -19.12
N ALA A 178 6.86 -6.74 -19.43
CA ALA A 178 6.74 -8.12 -18.96
C ALA A 178 6.79 -8.21 -17.42
N VAL A 179 7.81 -7.61 -16.80
CA VAL A 179 7.99 -7.57 -15.33
C VAL A 179 6.78 -6.94 -14.65
N TYR A 180 6.25 -5.85 -15.18
CA TYR A 180 5.07 -5.20 -14.61
C TYR A 180 3.84 -6.12 -14.64
N ARG A 181 3.61 -6.82 -15.75
CA ARG A 181 2.49 -7.78 -15.88
C ARG A 181 2.66 -8.97 -14.94
N GLU A 182 3.89 -9.49 -14.82
CA GLU A 182 4.23 -10.55 -13.85
C GLU A 182 3.91 -10.10 -12.43
N MET A 183 4.30 -8.88 -12.03
CA MET A 183 3.99 -8.35 -10.69
C MET A 183 2.49 -8.23 -10.43
N VAL A 184 1.70 -7.75 -11.41
CA VAL A 184 0.23 -7.72 -11.31
C VAL A 184 -0.31 -9.13 -11.06
N GLN A 185 0.15 -10.10 -11.86
CA GLN A 185 -0.31 -11.47 -11.75
C GLN A 185 0.08 -12.11 -10.41
N ASN A 186 1.34 -12.00 -10.00
CA ASN A 186 1.86 -12.55 -8.75
C ASN A 186 1.04 -12.10 -7.53
N ILE A 187 0.54 -10.85 -7.55
CA ILE A 187 -0.25 -10.29 -6.46
C ILE A 187 -1.73 -10.68 -6.58
N LEU A 188 -2.33 -10.59 -7.76
CA LEU A 188 -3.77 -10.80 -7.94
C LEU A 188 -4.19 -12.26 -7.98
N GLU A 189 -3.40 -13.11 -8.62
CA GLU A 189 -3.77 -14.50 -8.84
C GLU A 189 -4.07 -15.25 -7.52
N PRO A 190 -3.23 -15.15 -6.46
CA PRO A 190 -3.53 -15.76 -5.17
C PRO A 190 -4.81 -15.23 -4.52
N ILE A 191 -5.11 -13.94 -4.69
CA ILE A 191 -6.33 -13.32 -4.15
C ILE A 191 -7.57 -13.87 -4.86
N ILE A 192 -7.52 -13.93 -6.20
CA ILE A 192 -8.62 -14.40 -7.04
C ILE A 192 -8.90 -15.89 -6.81
N GLN A 193 -7.84 -16.69 -6.61
CA GLN A 193 -7.95 -18.13 -6.34
C GLN A 193 -8.40 -18.46 -4.91
N SER A 194 -8.36 -17.49 -3.99
CA SER A 194 -8.77 -17.70 -2.60
C SER A 194 -10.28 -17.52 -2.42
N PRO A 195 -11.05 -18.59 -2.12
CA PRO A 195 -12.50 -18.50 -1.93
C PRO A 195 -12.89 -17.74 -0.65
N HIS A 196 -11.93 -17.50 0.25
CA HIS A 196 -12.14 -16.83 1.53
C HIS A 196 -11.67 -15.37 1.52
N CYS A 197 -11.08 -14.89 0.42
CA CYS A 197 -10.63 -13.52 0.27
C CYS A 197 -11.57 -12.75 -0.66
N THR A 198 -12.10 -11.62 -0.20
CA THR A 198 -12.85 -10.68 -1.03
C THR A 198 -11.98 -9.49 -1.39
N LEU A 199 -11.74 -9.28 -2.68
CA LEU A 199 -11.09 -8.08 -3.22
C LEU A 199 -12.13 -7.02 -3.58
N ILE A 200 -12.01 -5.83 -3.01
CA ILE A 200 -12.86 -4.68 -3.32
C ILE A 200 -11.98 -3.51 -3.75
N ARG A 201 -12.35 -2.86 -4.85
CA ARG A 201 -11.66 -1.68 -5.37
C ARG A 201 -12.59 -0.48 -5.35
N TYR A 202 -12.15 0.61 -4.74
CA TYR A 202 -12.86 1.88 -4.68
C TYR A 202 -12.16 2.90 -5.55
N ASP A 203 -12.96 3.61 -6.36
CA ASP A 203 -12.56 4.83 -7.03
C ASP A 203 -13.03 6.02 -6.20
N VAL A 204 -12.11 6.92 -5.86
CA VAL A 204 -12.38 8.09 -5.04
C VAL A 204 -12.14 9.34 -5.85
N PHE A 205 -13.17 10.19 -5.89
CA PHE A 205 -13.10 11.53 -6.45
C PHE A 205 -13.22 12.55 -5.32
N HIS A 206 -12.17 13.33 -5.12
CA HIS A 206 -12.13 14.44 -4.18
C HIS A 206 -12.66 15.71 -4.85
N ALA A 207 -13.61 16.38 -4.20
CA ALA A 207 -14.06 17.71 -4.58
C ALA A 207 -12.99 18.75 -4.20
N LEU A 208 -11.89 18.81 -4.95
CA LEU A 208 -10.79 19.75 -4.72
C LEU A 208 -11.05 21.10 -5.42
N PRO A 209 -10.78 22.25 -4.76
CA PRO A 209 -10.83 23.55 -5.41
C PRO A 209 -9.88 23.62 -6.60
N SER A 210 -10.23 24.37 -7.65
CA SER A 210 -9.39 24.57 -8.83
C SER A 210 -8.16 25.42 -8.50
N THR A 211 -7.12 24.79 -7.95
CA THR A 211 -5.80 25.39 -7.75
C THR A 211 -4.78 24.72 -8.67
N ALA A 212 -3.58 25.29 -8.79
CA ALA A 212 -2.55 24.82 -9.71
C ALA A 212 -2.38 23.29 -9.67
N ASN A 213 -2.31 22.69 -10.85
CA ASN A 213 -2.25 21.24 -11.11
C ASN A 213 -1.30 20.43 -10.20
N THR A 214 -0.17 21.01 -9.77
CA THR A 214 0.79 20.43 -8.81
C THR A 214 0.31 20.44 -7.36
N MET A 215 -0.47 21.43 -6.93
CA MET A 215 -1.11 21.44 -5.62
C MET A 215 -2.23 20.40 -5.55
N ILE A 216 -2.98 20.18 -6.64
CA ILE A 216 -4.04 19.15 -6.71
C ILE A 216 -3.47 17.74 -6.48
N GLY A 217 -2.32 17.42 -7.08
CA GLY A 217 -1.72 16.09 -6.93
C GLY A 217 -1.29 15.77 -5.49
N ARG A 218 -0.70 16.74 -4.78
CA ARG A 218 -0.28 16.59 -3.38
C ARG A 218 -1.48 16.63 -2.46
N ALA A 219 -2.42 17.53 -2.74
CA ALA A 219 -3.69 17.60 -2.03
C ALA A 219 -4.46 16.30 -2.17
N ALA A 220 -4.58 15.67 -3.35
CA ALA A 220 -5.29 14.39 -3.50
C ALA A 220 -4.58 13.24 -2.77
N HIS A 221 -3.25 13.13 -2.88
CA HIS A 221 -2.48 12.08 -2.20
C HIS A 221 -2.58 12.14 -0.67
N ILE A 222 -2.61 13.37 -0.13
CA ILE A 222 -2.71 13.63 1.31
C ILE A 222 -4.18 13.71 1.77
N ALA A 223 -5.13 14.18 0.94
CA ALA A 223 -6.53 14.38 1.30
C ALA A 223 -7.29 13.10 1.61
N VAL A 224 -6.81 11.95 1.14
CA VAL A 224 -7.31 10.65 1.60
C VAL A 224 -7.13 10.49 3.13
N LEU A 225 -6.12 11.15 3.72
CA LEU A 225 -5.87 11.23 5.15
C LEU A 225 -6.35 12.54 5.81
N ASP A 226 -6.09 13.69 5.19
CA ASP A 226 -6.37 15.01 5.79
C ASP A 226 -7.85 15.40 5.75
N SER A 227 -8.67 14.73 4.93
CA SER A 227 -10.12 14.94 4.93
C SER A 227 -10.77 13.99 5.91
N GLU A 228 -10.88 14.41 7.17
CA GLU A 228 -11.64 13.71 8.21
C GLU A 228 -13.05 13.36 7.72
N ILE A 229 -13.69 14.28 6.99
CA ILE A 229 -15.01 14.07 6.38
C ILE A 229 -14.99 12.91 5.36
N PHE A 230 -13.96 12.79 4.54
CA PHE A 230 -13.84 11.66 3.61
C PHE A 230 -13.68 10.35 4.37
N ILE A 231 -12.74 10.27 5.33
CA ILE A 231 -12.50 9.05 6.12
C ILE A 231 -13.77 8.65 6.87
N GLU A 232 -14.40 9.61 7.55
CA GLU A 232 -15.61 9.38 8.33
C GLU A 232 -16.75 8.89 7.42
N LYS A 233 -16.99 9.53 6.28
CA LYS A 233 -18.02 9.09 5.32
C LYS A 233 -17.68 7.74 4.72
N PHE A 234 -16.44 7.54 4.27
CA PHE A 234 -16.00 6.29 3.67
C PHE A 234 -16.17 5.13 4.65
N LEU A 235 -15.67 5.28 5.88
CA LEU A 235 -15.80 4.26 6.91
C LEU A 235 -17.27 4.05 7.31
N THR A 236 -18.01 5.10 7.63
CA THR A 236 -19.39 4.99 8.13
C THR A 236 -20.36 4.42 7.09
N VAL A 237 -20.22 4.81 5.81
CA VAL A 237 -21.16 4.40 4.75
C VAL A 237 -20.75 3.06 4.13
N THR A 238 -19.46 2.79 4.00
CA THR A 238 -18.97 1.73 3.11
C THR A 238 -17.96 0.79 3.78
N GLY A 239 -16.97 1.33 4.50
CA GLY A 239 -15.81 0.59 4.98
C GLY A 239 -16.06 -0.24 6.24
N LEU A 240 -16.85 0.26 7.19
CA LEU A 240 -16.97 -0.29 8.55
C LEU A 240 -17.48 -1.73 8.57
N LYS A 241 -18.36 -2.09 7.63
CA LYS A 241 -18.90 -3.47 7.49
C LYS A 241 -17.81 -4.52 7.24
N TYR A 242 -16.65 -4.11 6.71
CA TYR A 242 -15.52 -5.02 6.49
C TYR A 242 -14.63 -5.17 7.73
N PHE A 243 -14.86 -4.43 8.82
CA PHE A 243 -14.12 -4.58 10.08
C PHE A 243 -14.94 -5.29 11.17
N GLN A 244 -16.21 -5.61 10.90
CA GLN A 244 -17.15 -6.33 11.77
C GLN A 244 -16.99 -7.84 11.68
#